data_AF-A0A7J6NZQ1-F1
#
_entry.id   AF-A0A7J6NZQ1-F1
#
_cell.length_a   1.000
_cell.length_b   1.000
_cell.length_c   1.000
_cell.angle_alpha   90.00
_cell.angle_beta   90.00
_cell.angle_gamma   90.00
#
_symmetry.space_group_name_H-M   'P 1'
#
loop_
_entity.id
_entity.type
_entity.pdbx_description
1 polymer ?
#
loop_
_entity_poly.entity_id
_entity_poly.type
_entity_poly.pdbx_seq_one_letter_code
_entity_poly.pdbx_strand_id
1 'polypeptide(L)'
;MVRTNANEDRYTFFVEWFDQTAELFRRYQLTHLAYLGYCTDLINRNSMAFPFEYWVSDFGYFLRDGTLEMYDIKNRRPFLKRCEFPGVAAKDLYIGSMITVYSRQLKIVEYADEFTRSKLETLKGRTLAMIKPDAYSHIGDILTEIVKAGFVIKNLRMCKLDRPAAEKLYRDHKGKSFFEALIQFLTSDAVVAIELWGDNAVAKWRQLVEEDLRPRC
;
A
#
# COMPACT_ATOMS: atom_id res chain seq x y z
N MET A 1 -15.02 31.49 -1.27
CA MET A 1 -15.13 30.50 -0.17
C MET A 1 -16.34 29.63 -0.44
N VAL A 2 -16.14 28.44 -1.02
CA VAL A 2 -17.22 27.46 -1.21
C VAL A 2 -17.27 26.59 0.03
N ARG A 3 -18.41 26.62 0.73
CA ARG A 3 -18.68 25.75 1.88
C ARG A 3 -18.73 24.31 1.39
N THR A 4 -17.74 23.49 1.75
CA THR A 4 -17.77 22.03 1.58
C THR A 4 -18.62 21.42 2.69
N ASN A 5 -19.53 20.52 2.32
CA ASN A 5 -20.28 19.69 3.26
C ASN A 5 -19.31 18.98 4.22
N ALA A 6 -19.62 18.98 5.51
CA ALA A 6 -18.69 18.69 6.60
C ALA A 6 -18.21 17.22 6.75
N ASN A 7 -18.41 16.34 5.76
CA ASN A 7 -18.16 14.89 5.88
C ASN A 7 -17.40 14.25 4.69
N GLU A 8 -16.82 15.04 3.80
CA GLU A 8 -16.04 14.54 2.65
C GLU A 8 -14.55 14.85 2.84
N ASP A 9 -13.74 13.80 3.06
CA ASP A 9 -12.29 13.90 2.98
C ASP A 9 -11.87 13.96 1.51
N ARG A 10 -11.12 15.01 1.15
CA ARG A 10 -10.62 15.21 -0.20
C ARG A 10 -9.12 14.88 -0.26
N TYR A 11 -8.77 13.87 -1.05
CA TYR A 11 -7.39 13.47 -1.29
C TYR A 11 -6.98 13.83 -2.71
N THR A 12 -5.89 14.58 -2.88
CA THR A 12 -5.43 15.01 -4.20
C THR A 12 -4.01 14.57 -4.51
N PHE A 13 -3.80 14.15 -5.76
CA PHE A 13 -2.55 13.58 -6.24
C PHE A 13 -2.21 14.11 -7.62
N PHE A 14 -0.92 14.23 -7.92
CA PHE A 14 -0.47 14.34 -9.30
C PHE A 14 -0.25 12.94 -9.87
N VAL A 15 -0.88 12.69 -11.01
CA VAL A 15 -0.79 11.42 -11.73
C VAL A 15 -0.23 11.63 -13.13
N GLU A 16 0.55 10.66 -13.58
CA GLU A 16 1.11 10.62 -14.93
C GLU A 16 0.50 9.50 -15.74
N TRP A 17 0.22 9.79 -16.99
CA TRP A 17 -0.25 8.84 -17.99
C TRP A 17 0.62 8.93 -19.22
N PHE A 18 1.12 7.79 -19.70
CA PHE A 18 1.82 7.74 -20.97
C PHE A 18 0.79 7.65 -22.11
N ASP A 19 0.69 8.73 -22.90
CA ASP A 19 -0.15 8.78 -24.09
C ASP A 19 0.61 8.12 -25.25
N GLN A 20 0.21 6.90 -25.61
CA GLN A 20 0.85 6.13 -26.68
C GLN A 20 0.72 6.79 -28.06
N THR A 21 -0.36 7.54 -28.31
CA THR A 21 -0.59 8.19 -29.62
C THR A 21 0.31 9.40 -29.81
N ALA A 22 0.61 10.12 -28.72
CA ALA A 22 1.46 11.31 -28.74
C ALA A 22 2.89 11.06 -28.25
N GLU A 23 3.22 9.82 -27.88
CA GLU A 23 4.50 9.38 -27.30
C GLU A 23 5.03 10.28 -26.18
N LEU A 24 4.14 10.72 -25.28
CA LEU A 24 4.51 11.65 -24.21
C LEU A 24 3.79 11.35 -22.91
N PHE A 25 4.42 11.75 -21.79
CA PHE A 25 3.79 11.72 -20.48
C PHE A 25 2.91 12.96 -20.30
N ARG A 26 1.64 12.72 -19.97
CA ARG A 26 0.68 13.75 -19.57
C ARG A 26 0.51 13.70 -18.06
N ARG A 27 0.44 14.89 -17.46
CA ARG A 27 0.27 15.06 -16.02
C ARG A 27 -1.11 15.61 -15.71
N TYR A 28 -1.79 14.99 -14.76
CA TYR A 28 -3.13 15.37 -14.31
C TYR A 28 -3.15 15.49 -12.79
N GLN A 29 -4.06 16.31 -12.29
CA GLN A 29 -4.41 16.30 -10.87
C GLN A 29 -5.61 15.37 -10.70
N LEU A 30 -5.42 14.27 -9.97
CA LEU A 30 -6.47 13.35 -9.55
C LEU A 30 -6.99 13.79 -8.19
N THR A 31 -8.30 13.89 -8.04
CA THR A 31 -8.98 14.09 -6.75
C THR A 31 -9.82 12.87 -6.45
N HIS A 32 -9.58 12.23 -5.31
CA HIS A 32 -10.43 11.20 -4.74
C HIS A 32 -11.19 11.80 -3.56
N LEU A 33 -12.52 11.74 -3.60
CA LEU A 33 -13.36 12.15 -2.48
C LEU A 33 -13.83 10.91 -1.74
N ALA A 34 -13.42 10.77 -0.49
CA ALA A 34 -13.86 9.70 0.38
C ALA A 34 -14.91 10.20 1.37
N TYR A 35 -16.02 9.49 1.49
CA TYR A 35 -17.02 9.78 2.50
C TYR A 35 -16.64 9.09 3.81
N LEU A 36 -16.51 9.87 4.87
CA LEU A 36 -16.44 9.34 6.24
C LEU A 36 -17.87 8.96 6.65
N GLY A 37 -18.27 7.72 6.36
CA GLY A 37 -19.52 7.16 6.86
C GLY A 37 -19.32 6.60 8.27
N TYR A 38 -19.97 7.18 9.27
CA TYR A 38 -20.23 6.47 10.51
C TYR A 38 -21.30 5.42 10.22
N CYS A 39 -20.99 4.13 10.43
CA CYS A 39 -22.00 3.08 10.32
C CYS A 39 -22.91 3.13 11.56
N THR A 40 -24.01 3.89 11.51
CA THR A 40 -25.06 3.86 12.55
C THR A 40 -26.17 2.85 12.24
N ASP A 41 -26.13 2.18 11.09
CA ASP A 41 -27.26 1.39 10.55
C ASP A 41 -27.35 -0.07 11.04
N LEU A 42 -26.57 -0.47 12.05
CA LEU A 42 -26.68 -1.80 12.67
C LEU A 42 -27.55 -1.85 13.93
N ILE A 43 -28.16 -0.73 14.35
CA ILE A 43 -29.05 -0.72 15.53
C ILE A 43 -30.52 -0.95 15.15
N ASN A 44 -30.91 -0.91 13.86
CA ASN A 44 -32.34 -0.87 13.54
C ASN A 44 -32.77 -1.57 12.24
N ARG A 45 -32.38 -2.83 12.02
CA ARG A 45 -33.14 -3.75 11.14
C ARG A 45 -33.09 -5.19 11.65
N ASN A 46 -34.16 -5.60 12.33
CA ASN A 46 -34.58 -7.00 12.41
C ASN A 46 -34.88 -7.50 10.99
N SER A 47 -33.90 -8.07 10.28
CA SER A 47 -34.12 -9.09 9.24
C SER A 47 -32.82 -9.45 8.51
N MET A 48 -32.52 -10.76 8.50
CA MET A 48 -31.61 -11.51 7.63
C MET A 48 -30.11 -11.56 8.00
N ALA A 49 -29.81 -12.56 8.82
CA ALA A 49 -28.75 -13.56 8.69
C ALA A 49 -27.44 -13.14 7.99
N PHE A 50 -26.47 -12.71 8.80
CA PHE A 50 -25.05 -12.93 8.52
C PHE A 50 -24.44 -13.81 9.63
N PRO A 51 -23.46 -14.68 9.33
CA PRO A 51 -22.89 -15.60 10.32
C PRO A 51 -22.25 -14.87 11.49
N PHE A 52 -22.53 -15.38 12.67
CA PHE A 52 -22.27 -14.80 13.99
C PHE A 52 -20.82 -15.05 14.42
N GLU A 53 -19.84 -14.35 13.85
CA GLU A 53 -18.45 -14.38 14.37
C GLU A 53 -17.60 -13.11 14.10
N TYR A 54 -18.20 -12.03 13.61
CA TYR A 54 -17.50 -10.76 13.36
C TYR A 54 -18.06 -9.60 14.20
N TRP A 55 -17.96 -9.73 15.51
CA TRP A 55 -18.02 -8.60 16.46
C TRP A 55 -17.10 -9.04 17.61
N VAL A 56 -15.96 -8.42 17.90
CA VAL A 56 -15.81 -7.07 18.47
C VAL A 56 -14.31 -6.74 18.43
N SER A 57 -13.88 -5.70 17.70
CA SER A 57 -12.72 -4.85 18.06
C SER A 57 -12.35 -3.77 17.03
N ASP A 58 -13.05 -3.60 15.91
CA ASP A 58 -12.70 -2.54 14.94
C ASP A 58 -13.80 -1.49 14.83
N PHE A 59 -13.60 -0.34 15.48
CA PHE A 59 -14.10 0.94 14.96
C PHE A 59 -13.30 1.27 13.68
N GLY A 60 -13.46 0.44 12.65
CA GLY A 60 -12.86 0.63 11.35
C GLY A 60 -13.69 1.64 10.57
N TYR A 61 -13.08 2.78 10.23
CA TYR A 61 -13.67 3.72 9.29
C TYR A 61 -13.83 3.03 7.93
N PHE A 62 -15.06 2.63 7.58
CA PHE A 62 -15.36 2.18 6.23
C PHE A 62 -15.46 3.42 5.33
N LEU A 63 -14.42 3.68 4.54
CA LEU A 63 -14.48 4.65 3.45
C LEU A 63 -15.46 4.07 2.41
N ARG A 64 -16.72 4.54 2.40
CA ARG A 64 -17.67 4.21 1.32
C ARG A 64 -17.07 4.68 0.00
N ASP A 65 -17.12 3.80 -1.00
CA ASP A 65 -16.47 3.90 -2.31
C ASP A 65 -16.52 5.32 -2.88
N GLY A 66 -15.33 5.92 -3.00
CA GLY A 66 -15.16 7.32 -3.32
C GLY A 66 -15.41 7.65 -4.79
N THR A 67 -15.52 8.94 -5.08
CA THR A 67 -15.59 9.44 -6.46
C THR A 67 -14.23 9.94 -6.91
N LEU A 68 -13.91 9.72 -8.19
CA LEU A 68 -12.70 10.26 -8.83
C LEU A 68 -13.03 11.44 -9.73
N GLU A 69 -12.16 12.44 -9.73
CA GLU A 69 -12.15 13.56 -10.66
C GLU A 69 -10.72 13.78 -11.17
N MET A 70 -10.55 14.11 -12.46
CA MET A 70 -9.24 14.44 -13.03
C MET A 70 -9.26 15.82 -13.72
N TYR A 71 -8.25 16.62 -13.41
CA TYR A 71 -8.07 17.94 -14.00
C TYR A 71 -6.77 17.99 -14.81
N ASP A 72 -6.86 18.49 -16.05
CA ASP A 72 -5.71 18.75 -16.92
C ASP A 72 -5.08 20.08 -16.51
N ILE A 73 -3.90 19.98 -15.90
CA ILE A 73 -3.17 21.12 -15.34
C ILE A 73 -2.67 22.04 -16.45
N LYS A 74 -2.20 21.45 -17.56
CA LYS A 74 -1.59 22.20 -18.67
C LYS A 74 -2.64 23.02 -19.41
N ASN A 75 -3.79 22.42 -19.70
CA ASN A 75 -4.86 23.05 -20.48
C ASN A 75 -5.92 23.73 -19.60
N ARG A 76 -5.79 23.67 -18.26
CA ARG A 76 -6.72 24.24 -17.28
C ARG A 76 -8.19 23.87 -17.55
N ARG A 77 -8.44 22.58 -17.74
CA ARG A 77 -9.79 22.05 -18.01
C ARG A 77 -10.02 20.70 -17.33
N PRO A 78 -11.26 20.33 -17.00
CA PRO A 78 -11.56 18.98 -16.53
C PRO A 78 -11.21 17.97 -17.63
N PHE A 79 -10.46 16.92 -17.26
CA PHE A 79 -10.18 15.78 -18.11
C PHE A 79 -11.22 14.67 -17.89
N LEU A 80 -11.53 14.39 -16.62
CA LEU A 80 -12.58 13.49 -16.18
C LEU A 80 -13.44 14.20 -15.14
N LYS A 81 -14.74 14.31 -15.41
CA LYS A 81 -15.70 14.84 -14.43
C LYS A 81 -15.90 13.82 -13.32
N ARG A 82 -16.29 14.31 -12.13
CA ARG A 82 -16.59 13.49 -10.95
C ARG A 82 -17.46 12.28 -11.33
N CYS A 83 -16.96 11.07 -11.10
CA CYS A 83 -17.68 9.83 -11.29
C CYS A 83 -17.36 8.85 -10.16
N GLU A 84 -18.31 7.97 -9.83
CA GLU A 84 -18.05 6.84 -8.95
C GLU A 84 -17.10 5.87 -9.64
N PHE A 85 -16.10 5.39 -8.91
CA PHE A 85 -15.14 4.44 -9.44
C PHE A 85 -14.80 3.38 -8.38
N PRO A 86 -15.70 2.38 -8.18
CA PRO A 86 -15.52 1.37 -7.14
C PRO A 86 -14.27 0.49 -7.35
N GLY A 87 -13.69 0.48 -8.56
CA GLY A 87 -12.46 -0.25 -8.87
C GLY A 87 -11.16 0.37 -8.32
N VAL A 88 -11.22 1.54 -7.68
CA VAL A 88 -10.06 2.18 -7.03
C VAL A 88 -10.44 2.50 -5.59
N ALA A 89 -9.89 1.74 -4.65
CA ALA A 89 -10.10 2.00 -3.23
C ALA A 89 -9.02 2.96 -2.70
N ALA A 90 -9.31 3.64 -1.59
CA ALA A 90 -8.35 4.55 -0.96
C ALA A 90 -7.03 3.86 -0.56
N LYS A 91 -7.06 2.55 -0.29
CA LYS A 91 -5.84 1.75 -0.01
C LYS A 91 -4.89 1.66 -1.22
N ASP A 92 -5.41 1.82 -2.43
CA ASP A 92 -4.65 1.77 -3.69
C ASP A 92 -4.04 3.13 -4.05
N LEU A 93 -4.40 4.19 -3.31
CA LEU A 93 -3.96 5.55 -3.55
C LEU A 93 -2.71 5.89 -2.72
N TYR A 94 -1.55 5.60 -3.29
CA TYR A 94 -0.27 5.92 -2.67
C TYR A 94 0.80 6.26 -3.70
N ILE A 95 1.83 6.97 -3.28
CA ILE A 95 2.91 7.36 -4.19
C ILE A 95 3.61 6.13 -4.78
N GLY A 96 3.63 6.08 -6.10
CA GLY A 96 4.16 4.99 -6.92
C GLY A 96 3.12 3.96 -7.36
N SER A 97 1.88 3.99 -6.85
CA SER A 97 0.85 3.05 -7.29
C SER A 97 0.41 3.32 -8.73
N MET A 98 0.04 2.25 -9.42
CA MET A 98 -0.53 2.28 -10.76
C MET A 98 -2.01 1.97 -10.64
N ILE A 99 -2.88 2.95 -10.89
CA ILE A 99 -4.33 2.77 -10.89
C ILE A 99 -4.85 2.76 -12.32
N THR A 100 -5.91 1.99 -12.57
CA THR A 100 -6.53 1.93 -13.89
C THR A 100 -7.85 2.70 -13.88
N VAL A 101 -7.96 3.73 -14.71
CA VAL A 101 -9.17 4.55 -14.85
C VAL A 101 -9.57 4.58 -16.33
N TYR A 102 -10.76 4.04 -16.67
CA TYR A 102 -11.26 3.92 -18.06
C TYR A 102 -10.19 3.46 -19.06
N SER A 103 -9.56 2.30 -18.79
CA SER A 103 -8.52 1.67 -19.61
C SER A 103 -7.19 2.45 -19.71
N ARG A 104 -6.98 3.47 -18.86
CA ARG A 104 -5.69 4.18 -18.75
C ARG A 104 -5.01 3.78 -17.46
N GLN A 105 -3.75 3.37 -17.56
CA GLN A 105 -2.89 3.15 -16.41
C GLN A 105 -2.27 4.48 -15.99
N LEU A 106 -2.68 4.98 -14.83
CA LEU A 106 -2.21 6.23 -14.24
C LEU A 106 -1.25 5.92 -13.10
N LYS A 107 -0.05 6.47 -13.16
CA LYS A 107 0.91 6.38 -12.07
C LYS A 107 0.72 7.54 -11.10
N ILE A 108 0.55 7.26 -9.82
CA ILE A 108 0.55 8.30 -8.78
C ILE A 108 1.99 8.72 -8.51
N VAL A 109 2.31 9.98 -8.75
CA VAL A 109 3.70 10.50 -8.71
C VAL A 109 3.99 11.24 -7.42
N GLU A 110 3.08 12.11 -6.98
CA GLU A 110 3.23 12.86 -5.73
C GLU A 110 1.87 13.33 -5.21
N TYR A 111 1.83 13.80 -3.96
CA TYR A 111 0.65 14.44 -3.39
C TYR A 111 0.51 15.85 -3.98
N ALA A 112 -0.72 16.26 -4.30
CA ALA A 112 -0.97 17.59 -4.85
C ALA A 112 -1.28 18.64 -3.76
N ASP A 113 -1.52 18.22 -2.52
CA ASP A 113 -1.66 19.11 -1.36
C ASP A 113 -1.05 18.52 -0.08
N GLU A 114 -0.78 19.41 0.88
CA GLU A 114 -0.15 19.06 2.17
C GLU A 114 -1.11 18.28 3.09
N PHE A 115 -2.42 18.49 2.95
CA PHE A 115 -3.44 17.78 3.73
C PHE A 115 -3.40 16.27 3.44
N THR A 116 -3.40 15.91 2.16
CA THR A 116 -3.31 14.55 1.64
C THR A 116 -2.00 13.91 2.07
N ARG A 117 -0.88 14.63 1.94
CA ARG A 117 0.44 14.18 2.40
C ARG A 117 0.40 13.84 3.88
N SER A 118 0.04 14.80 4.73
CA SER A 118 0.05 14.63 6.19
C SER A 118 -0.84 13.48 6.63
N LYS A 119 -2.06 13.37 6.07
CA LYS A 119 -3.00 12.31 6.41
C LYS A 119 -2.49 10.93 5.97
N LEU A 120 -2.02 10.77 4.73
CA LEU A 120 -1.63 9.45 4.20
C LEU A 120 -0.24 9.00 4.63
N GLU A 121 0.72 9.93 4.81
CA GLU A 121 2.06 9.59 5.31
C GLU A 121 2.05 9.25 6.80
N THR A 122 1.25 9.94 7.60
CA THR A 122 1.12 9.63 9.05
C THR A 122 0.47 8.27 9.26
N LEU A 123 -0.46 7.88 8.37
CA LEU A 123 -1.13 6.59 8.47
C LEU A 123 -0.19 5.42 8.08
N LYS A 124 0.65 5.56 7.04
CA LYS A 124 1.30 4.40 6.40
C LYS A 124 2.81 4.50 6.22
N GLY A 125 3.53 3.64 6.93
CA GLY A 125 4.99 3.47 6.84
C GLY A 125 5.42 2.45 5.77
N ARG A 126 6.72 2.45 5.46
CA ARG A 126 7.36 1.46 4.58
C ARG A 126 8.31 0.58 5.40
N THR A 127 8.43 -0.68 5.03
CA THR A 127 9.44 -1.59 5.58
C THR A 127 9.98 -2.52 4.51
N LEU A 128 11.21 -2.99 4.70
CA LEU A 128 11.82 -3.98 3.84
C LEU A 128 11.63 -5.36 4.47
N ALA A 129 11.01 -6.27 3.71
CA ALA A 129 10.99 -7.69 3.99
C ALA A 129 11.94 -8.42 3.03
N MET A 130 12.53 -9.51 3.50
CA MET A 130 13.40 -10.34 2.68
C MET A 130 13.13 -11.82 2.97
N ILE A 131 12.82 -12.57 1.92
CA ILE A 131 12.74 -14.03 1.97
C ILE A 131 14.15 -14.56 1.69
N LYS A 132 14.66 -15.33 2.65
CA LYS A 132 15.99 -15.95 2.62
C LYS A 132 16.01 -17.16 1.65
N PRO A 133 17.21 -17.62 1.21
CA PRO A 133 17.35 -18.72 0.25
C PRO A 133 16.67 -20.04 0.64
N ASP A 134 16.59 -20.34 1.93
CA ASP A 134 16.00 -21.57 2.48
C ASP A 134 14.48 -21.63 2.35
N ALA A 135 13.81 -20.48 2.22
CA ALA A 135 12.35 -20.38 2.23
C ALA A 135 11.73 -20.33 0.82
N TYR A 136 12.46 -20.70 -0.22
CA TYR A 136 11.99 -20.62 -1.61
C TYR A 136 10.71 -21.41 -1.89
N SER A 137 10.62 -22.63 -1.36
CA SER A 137 9.44 -23.49 -1.54
C SER A 137 8.16 -22.87 -0.96
N HIS A 138 8.30 -21.90 -0.05
CA HIS A 138 7.21 -21.27 0.69
C HIS A 138 6.97 -19.81 0.29
N ILE A 139 7.58 -19.31 -0.80
CA ILE A 139 7.39 -17.91 -1.22
C ILE A 139 5.90 -17.57 -1.37
N GLY A 140 5.11 -18.44 -2.02
CA GLY A 140 3.68 -18.20 -2.22
C GLY A 140 2.90 -18.07 -0.92
N ASP A 141 3.18 -18.94 0.05
CA ASP A 141 2.55 -18.95 1.36
C ASP A 141 2.94 -17.67 2.14
N ILE A 142 4.22 -17.32 2.14
CA ILE A 142 4.74 -16.11 2.81
C ILE A 142 4.09 -14.85 2.24
N LEU A 143 4.01 -14.72 0.91
CA LEU A 143 3.35 -13.58 0.26
C LEU A 143 1.86 -13.51 0.61
N THR A 144 1.21 -14.66 0.72
CA THR A 144 -0.20 -14.75 1.11
C THR A 144 -0.41 -14.25 2.53
N GLU A 145 0.43 -14.67 3.48
CA GLU A 145 0.35 -14.21 4.88
C GLU A 145 0.68 -12.72 5.02
N ILE A 146 1.65 -12.19 4.25
CA ILE A 146 1.93 -10.76 4.18
C ILE A 146 0.69 -9.96 3.75
N VAL A 147 0.00 -10.40 2.70
CA VAL A 147 -1.20 -9.71 2.18
C VAL A 147 -2.38 -9.85 3.15
N LYS A 148 -2.58 -11.03 3.76
CA LYS A 148 -3.60 -11.26 4.80
C LYS A 148 -3.36 -10.40 6.03
N ALA A 149 -2.10 -10.21 6.42
CA ALA A 149 -1.73 -9.28 7.47
C ALA A 149 -2.02 -7.81 7.08
N GLY A 150 -2.48 -7.51 5.87
CA GLY A 150 -2.89 -6.16 5.45
C GLY A 150 -1.74 -5.29 4.96
N PHE A 151 -0.60 -5.89 4.59
CA PHE A 151 0.45 -5.17 3.88
C PHE A 151 0.13 -5.06 2.39
N VAL A 152 0.52 -3.93 1.81
CA VAL A 152 0.58 -3.74 0.37
C VAL A 152 2.01 -3.97 -0.09
N ILE A 153 2.21 -4.90 -1.02
CA ILE A 153 3.51 -5.14 -1.65
C ILE A 153 3.71 -4.08 -2.75
N LYS A 154 4.64 -3.14 -2.55
CA LYS A 154 4.94 -2.09 -3.52
C LYS A 154 5.89 -2.54 -4.61
N ASN A 155 6.95 -3.22 -4.20
CA ASN A 155 7.98 -3.74 -5.08
C ASN A 155 8.37 -5.12 -4.60
N LEU A 156 8.58 -6.04 -5.54
CA LEU A 156 9.10 -7.37 -5.26
C LEU A 156 10.17 -7.67 -6.30
N ARG A 157 11.34 -8.11 -5.84
CA ARG A 157 12.45 -8.47 -6.72
C ARG A 157 13.18 -9.69 -6.18
N MET A 158 13.32 -10.71 -7.02
CA MET A 158 14.27 -11.78 -6.80
C MET A 158 15.64 -11.33 -7.32
N CYS A 159 16.66 -11.36 -6.46
CA CYS A 159 18.02 -10.98 -6.82
C CYS A 159 19.05 -11.76 -6.01
N LYS A 160 20.24 -11.95 -6.58
CA LYS A 160 21.39 -12.46 -5.83
C LYS A 160 22.12 -11.28 -5.19
N LEU A 161 22.32 -11.33 -3.88
CA LEU A 161 23.09 -10.33 -3.17
C LEU A 161 24.57 -10.56 -3.40
N ASP A 162 25.30 -9.48 -3.68
CA ASP A 162 26.74 -9.50 -3.56
C ASP A 162 27.13 -9.35 -2.08
N ARG A 163 28.37 -9.74 -1.77
CA ARG A 163 28.89 -9.66 -0.40
C ARG A 163 28.82 -8.23 0.18
N PRO A 164 29.22 -7.17 -0.56
CA PRO A 164 29.11 -5.81 -0.05
C PRO A 164 27.67 -5.39 0.29
N ALA A 165 26.66 -5.74 -0.51
CA ALA A 165 25.27 -5.41 -0.19
C ALA A 165 24.76 -6.20 1.02
N ALA A 166 25.10 -7.47 1.14
CA ALA A 166 24.73 -8.30 2.30
C ALA A 166 25.36 -7.76 3.59
N GLU A 167 26.65 -7.40 3.57
CA GLU A 167 27.35 -6.81 4.72
C GLU A 167 26.76 -5.45 5.11
N LYS A 168 26.37 -4.63 4.12
CA LYS A 168 25.69 -3.36 4.37
C LYS A 168 24.33 -3.57 5.03
N LEU A 169 23.57 -4.56 4.60
CA LEU A 169 22.23 -4.88 5.14
C LEU A 169 22.32 -5.38 6.59
N TYR A 170 23.35 -6.16 6.92
CA TYR A 170 23.55 -6.73 8.25
C TYR A 170 24.66 -6.04 9.07
N ARG A 171 25.01 -4.80 8.75
CA ARG A 171 26.13 -4.07 9.36
C ARG A 171 26.10 -4.07 10.89
N ASP A 172 24.90 -4.03 11.48
CA ASP A 172 24.70 -3.99 12.94
C ASP A 172 25.06 -5.33 13.63
N HIS A 173 25.29 -6.39 12.84
CA HIS A 173 25.74 -7.71 13.29
C HIS A 173 27.24 -7.92 13.06
N LYS A 174 27.96 -6.94 12.50
CA LYS A 174 29.40 -7.05 12.26
C LYS A 174 30.16 -7.29 13.57
N GLY A 175 31.03 -8.28 13.57
CA GLY A 175 31.80 -8.69 14.75
C GLY A 175 31.13 -9.76 15.63
N LYS A 176 29.89 -10.16 15.33
CA LYS A 176 29.27 -11.33 15.97
C LYS A 176 29.81 -12.63 15.34
N SER A 177 29.93 -13.69 16.13
CA SER A 177 30.50 -14.98 15.70
C SER A 177 29.79 -15.62 14.50
N PHE A 178 28.48 -15.34 14.33
CA PHE A 178 27.67 -15.87 13.23
C PHE A 178 27.64 -14.99 11.97
N PHE A 179 28.28 -13.81 11.99
CA PHE A 179 28.17 -12.84 10.90
C PHE A 179 28.67 -13.40 9.56
N GLU A 180 29.85 -13.99 9.54
CA GLU A 180 30.44 -14.55 8.31
C GLU A 180 29.59 -15.67 7.71
N ALA A 181 29.09 -16.57 8.56
CA ALA A 181 28.20 -17.65 8.13
C ALA A 181 26.90 -17.10 7.54
N LEU A 182 26.32 -16.04 8.13
CA LEU A 182 25.12 -15.38 7.63
C LEU A 182 25.35 -14.73 6.27
N ILE A 183 26.47 -14.01 6.08
CA ILE A 183 26.80 -13.38 4.80
C ILE A 183 27.03 -14.44 3.71
N GLN A 184 27.75 -15.51 4.03
CA GLN A 184 27.96 -16.62 3.11
C GLN A 184 26.63 -17.29 2.72
N PHE A 185 25.73 -17.49 3.70
CA PHE A 185 24.41 -18.03 3.45
C PHE A 185 23.58 -17.13 2.52
N LEU A 186 23.51 -15.83 2.78
CA LEU A 186 22.73 -14.87 1.97
C LEU A 186 23.27 -14.66 0.55
N THR A 187 24.57 -14.90 0.34
CA THR A 187 25.22 -14.77 -0.97
C THR A 187 25.29 -16.08 -1.75
N SER A 188 24.92 -17.20 -1.13
CA SER A 188 24.96 -18.53 -1.74
C SER A 188 23.97 -18.64 -2.92
N ASP A 189 22.77 -18.11 -2.75
CA ASP A 189 21.68 -18.14 -3.72
C ASP A 189 20.96 -16.78 -3.80
N ALA A 190 19.95 -16.65 -4.64
CA ALA A 190 19.08 -15.49 -4.67
C ALA A 190 18.22 -15.35 -3.39
N VAL A 191 17.72 -14.14 -3.22
CA VAL A 191 16.78 -13.76 -2.16
C VAL A 191 15.62 -13.03 -2.82
N VAL A 192 14.47 -12.99 -2.15
CA VAL A 192 13.35 -12.16 -2.58
C VAL A 192 13.27 -10.94 -1.67
N ALA A 193 13.61 -9.77 -2.21
CA ALA A 193 13.44 -8.49 -1.53
C ALA A 193 12.05 -7.92 -1.82
N ILE A 194 11.37 -7.47 -0.77
CA ILE A 194 9.98 -7.00 -0.84
C ILE A 194 9.86 -5.67 -0.10
N GLU A 195 9.41 -4.63 -0.81
CA GLU A 195 9.01 -3.36 -0.19
C GLU A 195 7.55 -3.48 0.25
N LEU A 196 7.33 -3.49 1.57
CA LEU A 196 6.01 -3.53 2.17
C LEU A 196 5.57 -2.13 2.60
N TRP A 197 4.28 -1.86 2.45
CA TRP A 197 3.64 -0.62 2.86
C TRP A 197 2.38 -0.91 3.66
N GLY A 198 2.18 -0.19 4.75
CA GLY A 198 1.03 -0.38 5.62
C GLY A 198 1.12 0.43 6.91
N ASP A 199 0.08 0.37 7.71
CA ASP A 199 0.01 1.09 8.97
C ASP A 199 1.02 0.50 9.97
N ASN A 200 1.83 1.35 10.60
CA ASN A 200 2.90 0.94 11.51
C ASN A 200 3.78 -0.20 10.94
N ALA A 201 4.10 -0.12 9.64
CA ALA A 201 4.64 -1.24 8.87
C ALA A 201 5.82 -1.98 9.53
N VAL A 202 6.76 -1.24 10.14
CA VAL A 202 7.93 -1.83 10.81
C VAL A 202 7.53 -2.65 12.04
N ALA A 203 6.68 -2.11 12.91
CA ALA A 203 6.25 -2.79 14.14
C ALA A 203 5.40 -4.02 13.80
N LYS A 204 4.44 -3.86 12.89
CA LYS A 204 3.57 -4.93 12.42
C LYS A 204 4.36 -6.06 11.74
N TRP A 205 5.38 -5.71 10.96
CA TRP A 205 6.22 -6.70 10.28
C TRP A 205 7.07 -7.49 11.28
N ARG A 206 7.64 -6.82 12.29
CA ARG A 206 8.36 -7.49 13.38
C ARG A 206 7.47 -8.48 14.12
N GLN A 207 6.26 -8.05 14.48
CA GLN A 207 5.29 -8.93 15.14
C GLN A 207 4.97 -10.17 14.29
N LEU A 208 4.71 -10.00 12.99
CA LEU A 208 4.38 -11.11 12.10
C LEU A 208 5.52 -12.13 12.00
N VAL A 209 6.77 -11.66 11.87
CA VAL A 209 7.95 -12.53 11.82
C VAL A 209 8.20 -13.23 13.16
N GLU A 210 7.95 -12.55 14.28
CA GLU A 210 8.13 -13.12 15.63
C GLU A 210 7.04 -14.13 16.02
N GLU A 211 5.81 -13.94 15.56
CA GLU A 211 4.69 -14.87 15.80
C GLU A 211 4.88 -16.20 15.06
N ASP A 212 5.40 -16.17 13.82
CA ASP A 212 5.69 -17.38 13.03
C ASP A 212 6.87 -18.19 13.59
N LEU A 213 7.78 -17.54 14.34
CA LEU A 213 8.89 -18.21 15.04
C LEU A 213 8.47 -18.91 16.34
N ARG A 214 7.23 -18.74 16.80
CA ARG A 214 6.72 -19.48 17.96
C ARG A 214 6.25 -20.86 17.49
N PRO A 215 6.70 -21.96 18.11
CA PRO A 215 6.11 -23.25 17.82
C PRO A 215 4.60 -23.15 18.07
N ARG A 216 3.79 -23.48 17.06
CA ARG A 216 2.35 -23.65 17.25
C ARG A 216 2.18 -24.86 18.17
N CYS A 217 2.05 -24.60 19.47
CA CYS A 217 1.81 -25.59 20.51
C CYS A 217 0.52 -26.37 20.24
#